data_AF-A0A6L6IYH5-F1
#
_entry.id   AF-A0A6L6IYH5-F1
#
_cell.length_a   1.000
_cell.length_b   1.000
_cell.length_c   1.000
_cell.angle_alpha   90.00
_cell.angle_beta   90.00
_cell.angle_gamma   90.00
#
_symmetry.space_group_name_H-M   'P 1'
#
loop_
_entity.id
_entity.type
_entity.pdbx_description
1 polymer ?
#
loop_
_entity_poly.entity_id
_entity_poly.type
_entity_poly.pdbx_seq_one_letter_code
_entity_poly.pdbx_strand_id
1 'polypeptide(L)' 'EAQSIATDWLWTYNNERPNMGIGGITPAQKLKMAA' A
#
# COMPACT_ATOMS: atom_id res chain seq x y z
N GLU A 1 -9.44 2.97 -19.29
CA GLU A 1 -9.81 1.84 -18.42
C GLU A 1 -8.60 1.26 -17.68
N ALA A 2 -7.60 0.71 -18.38
CA ALA A 2 -6.40 0.11 -17.76
C ALA A 2 -5.66 1.03 -16.76
N GLN A 3 -5.55 2.34 -17.04
CA GLN A 3 -4.91 3.29 -16.14
C GLN A 3 -5.68 3.49 -14.82
N SER A 4 -7.02 3.51 -14.86
CA SER A 4 -7.84 3.62 -13.65
C SER A 4 -7.62 2.41 -12.78
N ILE A 5 -7.70 1.21 -13.38
CA ILE A 5 -7.49 -0.06 -12.69
C ILE A 5 -6.09 -0.11 -12.04
N ALA A 6 -5.06 0.31 -12.76
CA ALA A 6 -3.70 0.37 -12.21
C ALA A 6 -3.57 1.37 -11.05
N THR A 7 -4.25 2.51 -11.15
CA THR A 7 -4.25 3.55 -10.11
C THR A 7 -4.95 3.06 -8.84
N ASP A 8 -6.14 2.47 -9.00
CA ASP A 8 -6.93 1.92 -7.89
C ASP A 8 -6.18 0.78 -7.21
N TRP A 9 -5.59 -0.12 -7.99
CA TRP A 9 -4.79 -1.22 -7.47
C TRP A 9 -3.59 -0.74 -6.65
N LEU A 10 -2.86 0.25 -7.16
CA LEU A 10 -1.70 0.80 -6.47
C LEU A 10 -2.10 1.51 -5.17
N TRP A 11 -3.24 2.20 -5.17
CA TRP A 11 -3.77 2.85 -3.97
C TRP A 11 -4.13 1.82 -2.89
N THR A 12 -4.89 0.78 -3.23
CA THR A 12 -5.28 -0.29 -2.29
C THR A 12 -4.07 -1.03 -1.75
N TYR A 13 -3.07 -1.32 -2.58
CA TYR A 13 -1.84 -1.96 -2.12
C TYR A 13 -1.08 -1.11 -1.09
N ASN A 14 -0.99 0.20 -1.32
CA ASN A 14 -0.23 1.10 -0.45
C ASN A 14 -0.96 1.43 0.87
N ASN A 15 -2.29 1.42 0.88
CA ASN A 15 -3.09 1.94 2.00
C ASN A 15 -3.85 0.88 2.79
N GLU A 16 -4.36 -0.17 2.14
CA GLU A 16 -5.32 -1.09 2.76
C GLU A 16 -4.74 -2.47 3.00
N ARG A 17 -3.88 -2.95 2.08
CA ARG A 17 -3.36 -4.32 2.16
C ARG A 17 -2.13 -4.40 3.07
N PRO A 18 -2.19 -5.18 4.17
CA PRO A 18 -1.02 -5.44 5.01
C PRO A 18 0.08 -6.12 4.20
N ASN A 19 1.31 -5.60 4.26
CA ASN A 19 2.45 -6.30 3.68
C ASN A 19 3.02 -7.27 4.72
N MET A 20 2.66 -8.56 4.59
CA MET A 20 3.13 -9.61 5.49
C MET A 20 4.66 -9.71 5.55
N GLY A 21 5.38 -9.34 4.49
CA GLY A 21 6.85 -9.27 4.48
C GLY A 21 7.44 -8.10 5.29
N ILE A 22 6.61 -7.14 5.70
CA ILE A 22 6.97 -6.00 6.56
C ILE A 22 6.36 -6.20 7.97
N GLY A 23 5.98 -7.43 8.34
CA GLY A 23 5.39 -7.71 9.65
C GLY A 23 3.92 -7.30 9.76
N GLY A 24 3.19 -7.25 8.64
CA GLY A 24 1.75 -7.00 8.65
C GLY A 24 1.36 -5.53 8.71
N ILE A 25 2.27 -4.61 8.41
CA ILE A 25 1.98 -3.18 8.26
C ILE A 25 1.90 -2.80 6.77
N THR A 26 1.10 -1.79 6.45
CA THR A 26 1.02 -1.25 5.08
C THR A 26 2.24 -0.40 4.74
N PRO A 27 2.59 -0.24 3.46
CA PRO A 27 3.70 0.63 3.05
C PRO A 27 3.56 2.06 3.60
N ALA A 28 2.36 2.64 3.57
CA ALA A 28 2.11 3.97 4.11
C ALA A 28 2.32 4.06 5.62
N GLN A 29 1.95 3.03 6.39
CA GLN A 29 2.22 2.96 7.82
C GLN A 29 3.73 2.88 8.09
N LYS A 30 4.47 2.05 7.35
CA LYS A 30 5.93 1.97 7.45
C LYS A 30 6.59 3.32 7.20
N LEU A 31 6.15 4.05 6.16
CA LEU A 31 6.66 5.39 5.86
C LEU A 31 6.38 6.37 6.99
N LYS A 32 5.19 6.35 7.59
CA LYS A 32 4.85 7.20 8.74
C LYS A 32 5.69 6.90 9.98
N MET A 33 6.06 5.65 10.20
CA MET A 33 6.91 5.24 11.33
C MET A 33 8.40 5.57 11.13
N ALA A 34 8.83 5.76 9.87
CA ALA A 34 10.21 6.09 9.53
C ALA A 34 10.52 7.59 9.63
N ALA A 35 9.51 8.43 9.73
CA ALA A 35 9.62 9.87 9.97
C ALA A 35 9.77 10.17 11.46
#